data_AF-A0A7W8Z6V7-F1
#
_entry.id   AF-A0A7W8Z6V7-F1
#
_cell.length_a   1.000
_cell.length_b   1.000
_cell.length_c   1.000
_cell.angle_alpha   90.00
_cell.angle_beta   90.00
_cell.angle_gamma   90.00
#
_symmetry.space_group_name_H-M   'P 1'
#
loop_
_entity.id
_entity.type
_entity.pdbx_description
1 polymer ?
#
loop_
_entity_poly.entity_id
_entity_poly.type
_entity_poly.pdbx_seq_one_letter_code
_entity_poly.pdbx_strand_id
1 'polypeptide(L)'
;MRISQLSAVSGVPIPTIKYYLREGLLPQGEQTSATRAEYGDRHLRRLRLIRALLEVGRLPVATISEIIAAVEDEDMPLHTMLGTAHYALASPAEHAPGDPEHVRARERVDRLIDALGWTVHPEAPTREELAQVLVRLDQLGMPTSDEGLREYAALTMRLVAEHEMGKIPFHGARETAVESLVVGTVLYGKAFDVLRRLAHESESARILST
;
A
#
# COMPACT_ATOMS: atom_id res chain seq x y z
N MET A 1 -0.36 25.62 15.90
CA MET A 1 -1.72 26.01 15.42
C MET A 1 -2.80 25.45 16.34
N ARG A 2 -3.95 26.12 16.51
CA ARG A 2 -5.09 25.60 17.31
C ARG A 2 -5.86 24.52 16.55
N ILE A 3 -6.64 23.68 17.25
CA ILE A 3 -7.42 22.59 16.62
C ILE A 3 -8.41 23.09 15.55
N SER A 4 -9.00 24.28 15.72
CA SER A 4 -9.90 24.87 14.73
C SER A 4 -9.16 25.28 13.45
N GLN A 5 -7.93 25.79 13.58
CA GLN A 5 -7.07 26.09 12.43
C GLN A 5 -6.60 24.81 11.74
N LEU A 6 -6.22 23.79 12.52
CA LEU A 6 -5.86 22.48 11.97
C LEU A 6 -7.01 21.88 11.17
N SER A 7 -8.24 21.97 11.68
CA SER A 7 -9.45 21.53 10.97
C SER A 7 -9.66 22.28 9.66
N ALA A 8 -9.56 23.62 9.69
CA ALA A 8 -9.72 24.44 8.50
C ALA A 8 -8.67 24.13 7.41
N VAL A 9 -7.39 23.95 7.79
CA VAL A 9 -6.29 23.73 6.84
C VAL A 9 -6.23 22.28 6.34
N SER A 10 -6.61 21.30 7.16
CA SER A 10 -6.63 19.88 6.77
C SER A 10 -7.92 19.50 6.03
N GLY A 11 -9.00 20.27 6.20
CA GLY A 11 -10.35 19.91 5.75
C GLY A 11 -10.99 18.79 6.59
N VAL A 12 -10.37 18.38 7.70
CA VAL A 12 -10.90 17.32 8.58
C VAL A 12 -11.76 17.96 9.69
N PRO A 13 -13.02 17.54 9.88
CA PRO A 13 -13.87 18.06 10.95
C PRO A 13 -13.25 17.87 12.34
N ILE A 14 -13.43 18.84 13.23
CA ILE A 14 -12.93 18.76 14.62
C ILE A 14 -13.35 17.46 15.34
N PRO A 15 -14.59 16.96 15.24
CA PRO A 15 -14.97 15.68 15.85
C PRO A 15 -14.13 14.50 15.36
N THR A 16 -13.80 14.47 14.07
CA THR A 16 -12.95 13.46 13.44
C THR A 16 -11.50 13.59 13.88
N ILE A 17 -10.96 14.81 13.97
CA ILE A 17 -9.60 15.03 14.54
C ILE A 17 -9.55 14.52 15.99
N LYS A 18 -10.56 14.84 16.80
CA LYS A 18 -10.65 14.34 18.18
C LYS A 18 -10.79 12.82 18.24
N TYR A 19 -11.48 12.21 17.29
CA TYR A 19 -11.54 10.75 17.16
C TYR A 19 -10.14 10.18 16.88
N TYR A 20 -9.43 10.67 15.87
CA TYR A 20 -8.07 10.21 15.55
C TYR A 20 -7.08 10.39 16.72
N LEU A 21 -7.19 11.48 17.48
CA LEU A 21 -6.40 11.67 18.71
C LEU A 21 -6.70 10.61 19.78
N ARG A 22 -7.96 10.18 19.92
CA ARG A 22 -8.34 9.14 20.90
C ARG A 22 -7.89 7.74 20.46
N GLU A 23 -7.98 7.45 19.17
CA GLU A 23 -7.56 6.17 18.59
C GLU A 23 -6.05 6.07 18.36
N GLY A 24 -5.26 7.10 18.70
CA GLY A 24 -3.80 7.11 18.51
C GLY A 24 -3.33 7.32 17.06
N LEU A 25 -4.26 7.51 16.11
CA LEU A 25 -3.95 7.76 14.68
C LEU A 25 -3.24 9.10 14.46
N LEU A 26 -3.46 10.05 15.37
CA LEU A 26 -2.82 11.36 15.37
C LEU A 26 -2.10 11.56 16.71
N PRO A 27 -0.82 12.01 16.73
CA PRO A 27 -0.14 12.31 17.97
C PRO A 27 -0.87 13.43 18.73
N GLN A 28 -0.73 13.43 20.07
CA GLN A 28 -1.29 14.49 20.90
C GLN A 28 -0.61 15.82 20.60
N GLY A 29 -1.40 16.89 20.64
CA GLY A 29 -0.87 18.25 20.52
C GLY A 29 -0.03 18.62 21.75
N GLU A 30 0.92 19.52 21.56
CA GLU A 30 1.76 20.04 22.64
C GLU A 30 0.90 20.87 23.60
N GLN A 31 0.80 20.44 24.85
CA GLN A 31 0.01 21.17 25.85
C GLN A 31 0.69 22.50 26.18
N THR A 32 -0.02 23.61 25.91
CA THR A 32 0.41 24.97 26.26
C THR A 32 -0.33 25.52 27.48
N SER A 33 -1.45 24.90 27.87
CA SER A 33 -2.11 25.11 29.16
C SER A 33 -3.02 23.94 29.51
N ALA A 34 -3.63 23.95 30.71
CA ALA A 34 -4.59 22.93 31.14
C ALA A 34 -5.78 22.71 30.18
N THR A 35 -6.08 23.67 29.31
CA THR A 35 -7.19 23.59 28.34
C THR A 35 -6.77 23.84 26.90
N ARG A 36 -5.46 24.00 26.63
CA ARG A 36 -4.95 24.34 25.29
C ARG A 36 -3.82 23.41 24.87
N ALA A 37 -3.93 22.97 23.63
CA ALA A 37 -2.88 22.26 22.92
C ALA A 37 -2.59 22.94 21.59
N GLU A 38 -1.33 22.87 21.16
CA GLU A 38 -0.88 23.32 19.86
C GLU A 38 -0.53 22.15 18.95
N TYR A 39 -0.87 22.29 17.68
CA TYR A 39 -0.64 21.31 16.64
C TYR A 39 0.31 21.89 15.59
N GLY A 40 1.30 21.11 15.17
CA GLY A 40 2.27 21.50 14.14
C GLY A 40 2.05 20.85 12.77
N ASP A 41 2.96 21.09 11.84
CA ASP A 41 2.93 20.55 10.47
C ASP A 41 2.92 19.02 10.42
N ARG A 42 3.52 18.36 11.42
CA ARG A 42 3.46 16.90 11.59
C ARG A 42 2.00 16.40 11.65
N HIS A 43 1.14 17.10 12.38
CA HIS A 43 -0.28 16.75 12.48
C HIS A 43 -1.00 16.96 11.15
N LEU A 44 -0.69 18.05 10.45
CA LEU A 44 -1.28 18.33 9.15
C LEU A 44 -0.87 17.29 8.09
N ARG A 45 0.41 16.89 8.07
CA ARG A 45 0.91 15.81 7.19
C ARG A 45 0.20 14.49 7.49
N ARG A 46 0.14 14.08 8.76
CA ARG A 46 -0.56 12.85 9.17
C ARG A 46 -2.05 12.86 8.79
N LEU A 47 -2.76 13.97 9.01
CA LEU A 47 -4.17 14.10 8.60
C LEU A 47 -4.36 13.97 7.08
N ARG A 48 -3.46 14.56 6.28
CA ARG A 48 -3.49 14.42 4.81
C ARG A 48 -3.23 12.99 4.37
N LEU A 49 -2.30 12.30 5.03
CA LEU A 49 -2.04 10.88 4.77
C LEU A 49 -3.27 10.03 5.07
N ILE A 50 -3.85 10.15 6.27
CA ILE A 50 -5.05 9.40 6.67
C ILE A 50 -6.17 9.61 5.64
N ARG A 51 -6.41 10.86 5.23
CA ARG A 51 -7.41 11.17 4.20
C ARG A 51 -7.11 10.50 2.87
N ALA A 52 -5.86 10.55 2.40
CA ALA A 52 -5.50 9.93 1.13
C ALA A 52 -5.71 8.40 1.15
N LEU A 53 -5.38 7.74 2.26
CA LEU A 53 -5.59 6.31 2.46
C LEU A 53 -7.08 5.93 2.54
N LEU A 54 -7.91 6.76 3.17
CA LEU A 54 -9.36 6.56 3.22
C LEU A 54 -10.02 6.80 1.85
N GLU A 55 -9.74 7.95 1.24
CA GLU A 55 -10.49 8.46 0.09
C GLU A 55 -10.05 7.79 -1.22
N VAL A 56 -8.74 7.66 -1.42
CA VAL A 56 -8.15 7.09 -2.65
C VAL A 56 -7.76 5.63 -2.44
N GLY A 57 -7.10 5.35 -1.32
CA GLY A 57 -6.69 3.98 -0.96
C GLY A 57 -7.85 3.06 -0.60
N ARG A 58 -9.02 3.62 -0.25
CA ARG A 58 -10.21 2.88 0.20
C ARG A 58 -9.94 1.94 1.37
N LEU A 59 -8.95 2.27 2.20
CA LEU A 59 -8.56 1.44 3.33
C LEU A 59 -9.50 1.66 4.52
N PRO A 60 -9.91 0.59 5.22
CA PRO A 60 -10.60 0.72 6.50
C PRO A 60 -9.76 1.48 7.53
N VAL A 61 -10.41 2.18 8.45
CA VAL A 61 -9.71 2.90 9.53
C VAL A 61 -8.84 1.95 10.37
N ALA A 62 -9.29 0.71 10.59
CA ALA A 62 -8.53 -0.31 11.31
C ALA A 62 -7.17 -0.60 10.64
N THR A 63 -7.18 -0.84 9.33
CA THR A 63 -5.98 -1.04 8.51
C THR A 63 -5.05 0.17 8.56
N ILE A 64 -5.60 1.39 8.48
CA ILE A 64 -4.81 2.62 8.60
C ILE A 64 -4.17 2.73 9.99
N SER A 65 -4.85 2.27 11.03
CA SER A 65 -4.33 2.22 12.39
C SER A 65 -3.13 1.29 12.52
N GLU A 66 -3.21 0.10 11.94
CA GLU A 66 -2.10 -0.87 11.92
C GLU A 66 -0.87 -0.31 11.19
N ILE A 67 -1.09 0.34 10.04
CA ILE A 67 -0.02 1.02 9.30
C ILE A 67 0.61 2.12 10.14
N ILE A 68 -0.20 2.96 10.80
CA ILE A 68 0.30 4.06 11.65
C ILE A 68 1.06 3.52 12.87
N ALA A 69 0.56 2.47 13.52
CA ALA A 69 1.25 1.85 14.65
C ALA A 69 2.62 1.30 14.22
N ALA A 70 2.71 0.65 13.05
CA ALA A 70 3.97 0.17 12.51
C ALA A 70 4.95 1.31 12.15
N VAL A 71 4.45 2.49 11.78
CA VAL A 71 5.29 3.70 11.57
C VAL A 71 5.93 4.16 12.88
N GLU A 72 5.16 4.11 13.98
CA GLU A 72 5.55 4.60 15.30
C GLU A 72 6.45 3.63 16.07
N ASP A 73 6.52 2.36 15.66
CA ASP A 73 7.50 1.41 16.13
C ASP A 73 8.90 1.73 15.55
N GLU A 74 9.74 2.39 16.36
CA GLU A 74 11.10 2.79 15.97
C GLU A 74 12.07 1.60 15.86
N ASP A 75 11.78 0.50 16.56
CA ASP A 75 12.62 -0.70 16.60
C ASP A 75 12.37 -1.64 15.41
N MET A 76 11.21 -1.50 14.74
CA MET A 76 10.87 -2.31 13.56
C MET A 76 11.72 -1.92 12.34
N PRO A 77 12.40 -2.88 11.66
CA PRO A 77 13.10 -2.58 10.40
C PRO A 77 12.15 -2.05 9.31
N LEU A 78 12.58 -1.04 8.54
CA LEU A 78 11.75 -0.42 7.48
C LEU A 78 11.22 -1.46 6.45
N HIS A 79 12.01 -2.48 6.13
CA HIS A 79 11.59 -3.55 5.23
C HIS A 79 10.45 -4.39 5.83
N THR A 80 10.52 -4.71 7.13
CA THR A 80 9.47 -5.43 7.84
C THR A 80 8.18 -4.61 7.89
N MET A 81 8.29 -3.31 8.13
CA MET A 81 7.16 -2.39 8.14
C MET A 81 6.51 -2.21 6.75
N LEU A 82 7.30 -2.17 5.67
CA LEU A 82 6.77 -2.25 4.30
C LEU A 82 5.98 -3.55 4.12
N GLY A 83 6.52 -4.66 4.62
CA GLY A 83 5.80 -5.92 4.76
C GLY A 83 4.47 -5.73 5.45
N THR A 84 4.44 -5.17 6.67
CA THR A 84 3.20 -4.91 7.45
C THR A 84 2.18 -4.08 6.67
N ALA A 85 2.62 -3.03 5.98
CA ALA A 85 1.73 -2.25 5.12
C ALA A 85 1.18 -3.09 3.97
N HIS A 86 1.98 -3.95 3.34
CA HIS A 86 1.52 -4.90 2.33
C HIS A 86 0.56 -5.95 2.91
N TYR A 87 0.83 -6.49 4.11
CA TYR A 87 -0.08 -7.39 4.84
C TYR A 87 -1.42 -6.72 5.14
N ALA A 88 -1.43 -5.46 5.53
CA ALA A 88 -2.63 -4.70 5.83
C ALA A 88 -3.49 -4.46 4.56
N LEU A 89 -2.84 -4.40 3.39
CA LEU A 89 -3.50 -4.26 2.08
C LEU A 89 -3.96 -5.59 1.49
N ALA A 90 -3.39 -6.71 1.93
CA ALA A 90 -3.69 -8.04 1.44
C ALA A 90 -5.14 -8.41 1.75
N SER A 91 -5.84 -8.95 0.76
CA SER A 91 -7.11 -9.64 1.00
C SER A 91 -6.83 -11.02 1.60
N PRO A 92 -7.56 -11.46 2.65
CA PRO A 92 -7.42 -12.83 3.16
C PRO A 92 -7.64 -13.84 2.04
N ALA A 93 -6.75 -14.83 1.94
CA ALA A 93 -6.86 -15.88 0.92
C ALA A 93 -8.17 -16.67 1.10
N GLU A 94 -8.98 -16.75 0.05
CA GLU A 94 -10.21 -17.53 0.02
C GLU A 94 -9.93 -18.92 -0.58
N HIS A 95 -9.22 -19.78 0.16
CA HIS A 95 -9.00 -21.18 -0.25
C HIS A 95 -9.00 -22.14 0.94
N ALA A 96 -9.30 -23.40 0.65
CA ALA A 96 -9.16 -24.47 1.63
C ALA A 96 -7.67 -24.73 1.94
N PRO A 97 -7.30 -24.95 3.22
CA PRO A 97 -5.95 -25.37 3.57
C PRO A 97 -5.52 -26.62 2.78
N GLY A 98 -4.38 -26.53 2.10
CA GLY A 98 -3.84 -27.66 1.33
C GLY A 98 -4.50 -27.93 -0.03
N ASP A 99 -5.27 -26.98 -0.57
CA ASP A 99 -5.80 -27.07 -1.94
C ASP A 99 -4.66 -27.34 -2.96
N PRO A 100 -4.67 -28.48 -3.68
CA PRO A 100 -3.60 -28.83 -4.62
C PRO A 100 -3.39 -27.82 -5.76
N GLU A 101 -4.45 -27.13 -6.21
CA GLU A 101 -4.32 -26.09 -7.23
C GLU A 101 -3.52 -24.89 -6.68
N HIS A 102 -3.87 -24.49 -5.46
CA HIS A 102 -3.22 -23.39 -4.78
C HIS A 102 -1.75 -23.69 -4.45
N VAL A 103 -1.46 -24.90 -3.94
CA VAL A 103 -0.07 -25.32 -3.66
C VAL A 103 0.79 -25.24 -4.92
N ARG A 104 0.30 -25.73 -6.07
CA ARG A 104 1.04 -25.65 -7.34
C ARG A 104 1.24 -24.21 -7.82
N ALA A 105 0.22 -23.36 -7.69
CA ALA A 105 0.31 -21.95 -8.05
C ALA A 105 1.31 -21.21 -7.15
N ARG A 106 1.32 -21.53 -5.85
CA ARG A 106 2.24 -20.97 -4.86
C ARG A 106 3.71 -21.35 -5.14
N GLU A 107 3.96 -22.62 -5.47
CA GLU A 107 5.29 -23.07 -5.91
C GLU A 107 5.72 -22.41 -7.22
N ARG A 108 4.78 -22.15 -8.13
CA ARG A 108 5.05 -21.44 -9.39
C ARG A 108 5.47 -19.99 -9.14
N VAL A 109 4.84 -19.31 -8.18
CA VAL A 109 5.23 -17.97 -7.73
C VAL A 109 6.63 -17.98 -7.11
N ASP A 110 6.96 -18.97 -6.28
CA ASP A 110 8.31 -19.10 -5.73
C ASP A 110 9.37 -19.22 -6.82
N ARG A 111 9.16 -20.13 -7.79
CA ARG A 111 10.08 -20.29 -8.92
C ARG A 111 10.24 -19.00 -9.73
N LEU A 112 9.17 -18.23 -9.92
CA LEU A 112 9.25 -16.93 -10.59
C LEU A 112 10.13 -15.95 -9.80
N ILE A 113 9.90 -15.81 -8.50
CA ILE A 113 10.66 -14.91 -7.62
C ILE A 113 12.15 -15.28 -7.64
N ASP A 114 12.45 -16.58 -7.52
CA ASP A 114 13.82 -17.10 -7.57
C ASP A 114 14.49 -16.84 -8.93
N ALA A 115 13.77 -17.11 -10.04
CA ALA A 115 14.29 -16.91 -11.39
C ALA A 115 14.57 -15.44 -11.71
N LEU A 116 13.84 -14.51 -11.10
CA LEU A 116 14.05 -13.07 -11.22
C LEU A 116 15.13 -12.54 -10.26
N GLY A 117 15.61 -13.36 -9.33
CA GLY A 117 16.56 -12.96 -8.29
C GLY A 117 15.97 -11.95 -7.29
N TRP A 118 14.65 -11.97 -7.09
CA TRP A 118 13.98 -11.04 -6.18
C TRP A 118 14.06 -11.53 -4.73
N THR A 119 14.38 -10.62 -3.81
CA THR A 119 14.36 -10.91 -2.37
C THR A 119 13.00 -10.56 -1.79
N VAL A 120 12.15 -11.57 -1.58
CA VAL A 120 10.83 -11.43 -0.98
C VAL A 120 10.74 -12.36 0.22
N HIS A 121 10.15 -11.92 1.35
CA HIS A 121 9.99 -12.76 2.54
C HIS A 121 9.23 -14.07 2.21
N PRO A 122 9.62 -15.24 2.77
CA PRO A 122 8.95 -16.52 2.47
C PRO A 122 7.46 -16.54 2.82
N GLU A 123 7.09 -15.82 3.88
CA GLU A 123 5.70 -15.70 4.35
C GLU A 123 5.00 -14.43 3.86
N ALA A 124 5.53 -13.77 2.82
CA ALA A 124 4.90 -12.57 2.26
C ALA A 124 3.50 -12.92 1.71
N PRO A 125 2.47 -12.13 2.05
CA PRO A 125 1.07 -12.44 1.70
C PRO A 125 0.85 -12.30 0.19
N THR A 126 1.63 -11.44 -0.45
CA THR A 126 1.66 -11.21 -1.90
C THR A 126 2.01 -12.46 -2.70
N ARG A 127 2.69 -13.45 -2.09
CA ARG A 127 2.92 -14.75 -2.72
C ARG A 127 1.62 -15.55 -2.84
N GLU A 128 0.80 -15.53 -1.79
CA GLU A 128 -0.52 -16.18 -1.79
C GLU A 128 -1.52 -15.42 -2.68
N GLU A 129 -1.49 -14.09 -2.68
CA GLU A 129 -2.34 -13.28 -3.56
C GLU A 129 -2.08 -13.58 -5.04
N LEU A 130 -0.82 -13.61 -5.46
CA LEU A 130 -0.49 -13.94 -6.84
C LEU A 130 -0.86 -15.39 -7.17
N ALA A 131 -0.66 -16.33 -6.23
CA ALA A 131 -1.11 -17.70 -6.40
C ALA A 131 -2.63 -17.79 -6.60
N GLN A 132 -3.43 -17.07 -5.81
CA GLN A 132 -4.89 -16.99 -5.99
C GLN A 132 -5.24 -16.48 -7.40
N VAL A 133 -4.58 -15.41 -7.87
CA VAL A 133 -4.83 -14.85 -9.21
C VAL A 133 -4.55 -15.89 -10.29
N LEU A 134 -3.43 -16.62 -10.19
CA LEU A 134 -3.08 -17.66 -11.16
C LEU A 134 -4.10 -18.81 -11.16
N VAL A 135 -4.53 -19.27 -9.99
CA VAL A 135 -5.60 -20.29 -9.87
C VAL A 135 -6.88 -19.81 -10.56
N ARG A 136 -7.30 -18.56 -10.31
CA ARG A 136 -8.53 -18.02 -10.93
C ARG A 136 -8.41 -17.87 -12.44
N LEU A 137 -7.26 -17.46 -12.96
CA LEU A 137 -7.01 -17.38 -14.40
C LEU A 137 -7.08 -18.77 -15.06
N ASP A 138 -6.51 -19.78 -14.42
CA ASP A 138 -6.56 -21.17 -14.90
C ASP A 138 -8.01 -21.69 -14.90
N GLN A 139 -8.79 -21.45 -13.82
CA GLN A 139 -10.20 -21.83 -13.72
C GLN A 139 -11.09 -21.15 -14.77
N LEU A 140 -10.73 -19.95 -15.21
CA LEU A 140 -11.41 -19.23 -16.29
C LEU A 140 -10.97 -19.67 -17.70
N GLY A 141 -10.06 -20.64 -17.82
CA GLY A 141 -9.53 -21.10 -19.10
C GLY A 141 -8.60 -20.09 -19.77
N MET A 142 -8.03 -19.15 -19.01
CA MET A 142 -7.10 -18.11 -19.48
C MET A 142 -5.75 -18.23 -18.77
N PRO A 143 -5.05 -19.38 -18.85
CA PRO A 143 -3.80 -19.57 -18.14
C PRO A 143 -2.73 -18.61 -18.66
N THR A 144 -2.02 -17.95 -17.75
CA THR A 144 -0.85 -17.14 -18.09
C THR A 144 0.35 -18.05 -18.29
N SER A 145 1.17 -17.83 -19.34
CA SER A 145 2.43 -18.56 -19.53
C SER A 145 3.54 -18.05 -18.60
N ASP A 146 4.56 -18.87 -18.32
CA ASP A 146 5.71 -18.45 -17.50
C ASP A 146 6.53 -17.33 -18.15
N GLU A 147 6.56 -17.28 -19.48
CA GLU A 147 7.19 -16.18 -20.22
C GLU A 147 6.40 -14.88 -20.09
N GLY A 148 5.08 -14.93 -20.31
CA GLY A 148 4.22 -13.75 -20.15
C GLY A 148 4.26 -13.22 -18.72
N LEU A 149 4.24 -14.10 -17.71
CA LEU A 149 4.36 -13.68 -16.32
C LEU A 149 5.72 -13.02 -16.01
N ARG A 150 6.82 -13.52 -16.59
CA ARG A 150 8.15 -12.91 -16.47
C ARG A 150 8.22 -11.53 -17.13
N GLU A 151 7.58 -11.33 -18.27
CA GLU A 151 7.52 -10.01 -18.93
C GLU A 151 6.78 -8.99 -18.06
N TYR A 152 5.62 -9.35 -17.51
CA TYR A 152 4.88 -8.52 -16.56
C TYR A 152 5.71 -8.19 -15.32
N ALA A 153 6.44 -9.17 -14.79
CA ALA A 153 7.31 -8.97 -13.63
C ALA A 153 8.47 -8.02 -13.96
N ALA A 154 9.10 -8.15 -15.12
CA ALA A 154 10.18 -7.29 -15.57
C ALA A 154 9.73 -5.83 -15.75
N LEU A 155 8.55 -5.60 -16.34
CA LEU A 155 7.96 -4.27 -16.46
C LEU A 155 7.66 -3.66 -15.08
N THR A 156 7.10 -4.45 -14.17
CA THR A 156 6.83 -4.03 -12.79
C THR A 156 8.12 -3.64 -12.06
N MET A 157 9.19 -4.46 -12.16
CA MET A 157 10.46 -4.14 -11.50
C MET A 157 11.09 -2.85 -12.03
N ARG A 158 11.03 -2.61 -13.34
CA ARG A 158 11.51 -1.36 -13.93
C ARG A 158 10.74 -0.16 -13.38
N LEU A 159 9.41 -0.23 -13.32
CA LEU A 159 8.60 0.83 -12.72
C LEU A 159 9.02 1.11 -11.27
N VAL A 160 9.11 0.06 -10.45
CA VAL A 160 9.45 0.19 -9.02
C VAL A 160 10.86 0.77 -8.83
N ALA A 161 11.85 0.21 -9.53
CA ALA A 161 13.25 0.59 -9.38
C ALA A 161 13.55 1.99 -9.95
N GLU A 162 13.01 2.32 -11.13
CA GLU A 162 13.32 3.57 -11.82
C GLU A 162 12.46 4.74 -11.33
N HIS A 163 11.24 4.48 -10.81
CA HIS A 163 10.26 5.54 -10.57
C HIS A 163 9.63 5.57 -9.18
N GLU A 164 9.74 4.53 -8.36
CA GLU A 164 9.09 4.52 -7.04
C GLU A 164 10.10 4.56 -5.90
N MET A 165 10.99 3.56 -5.83
CA MET A 165 11.89 3.40 -4.69
C MET A 165 12.89 4.55 -4.54
N GLY A 166 13.35 5.13 -5.65
CA GLY A 166 14.28 6.28 -5.63
C GLY A 166 13.68 7.57 -5.05
N LYS A 167 12.34 7.65 -4.90
CA LYS A 167 11.67 8.82 -4.31
C LYS A 167 11.57 8.74 -2.78
N ILE A 168 11.85 7.58 -2.19
CA ILE A 168 11.70 7.36 -0.75
C ILE A 168 12.97 7.87 -0.04
N PRO A 169 12.84 8.80 0.93
CA PRO A 169 13.99 9.36 1.62
C PRO A 169 14.52 8.40 2.72
N PHE A 170 15.08 7.25 2.34
CA PHE A 170 15.56 6.23 3.28
C PHE A 170 16.63 6.70 4.27
N HIS A 171 17.37 7.76 3.94
CA HIS A 171 18.39 8.37 4.81
C HIS A 171 17.86 9.57 5.62
N GLY A 172 16.58 9.91 5.46
CA GLY A 172 15.92 11.02 6.16
C GLY A 172 15.21 10.57 7.44
N ALA A 173 14.26 11.40 7.90
CA ALA A 173 13.40 11.04 9.02
C ALA A 173 12.58 9.79 8.70
N ARG A 174 12.63 8.79 9.60
CA ARG A 174 11.90 7.52 9.48
C ARG A 174 10.45 7.76 9.09
N GLU A 175 9.74 8.58 9.85
CA GLU A 175 8.32 8.92 9.61
C GLU A 175 8.08 9.34 8.16
N THR A 176 8.91 10.23 7.60
CA THR A 176 8.76 10.66 6.19
C THR A 176 9.03 9.54 5.19
N ALA A 177 10.01 8.67 5.47
CA ALA A 177 10.27 7.50 4.62
C ALA A 177 9.07 6.54 4.62
N VAL A 178 8.49 6.28 5.79
CA VAL A 178 7.29 5.43 5.90
C VAL A 178 6.10 6.04 5.19
N GLU A 179 5.80 7.32 5.45
CA GLU A 179 4.68 8.02 4.80
C GLU A 179 4.82 7.94 3.27
N SER A 180 6.03 8.17 2.76
CA SER A 180 6.33 8.09 1.32
C SER A 180 6.13 6.69 0.75
N LEU A 181 6.50 5.66 1.52
CA LEU A 181 6.42 4.26 1.13
C LEU A 181 4.97 3.74 1.12
N VAL A 182 4.16 4.15 2.10
CA VAL A 182 2.72 3.88 2.14
C VAL A 182 2.01 4.61 1.00
N VAL A 183 2.34 5.88 0.75
CA VAL A 183 1.82 6.62 -0.41
C VAL A 183 2.24 5.98 -1.73
N GLY A 184 3.51 5.56 -1.84
CA GLY A 184 4.05 4.78 -2.94
C GLY A 184 3.18 3.58 -3.26
N THR A 185 3.06 2.68 -2.28
CA THR A 185 2.33 1.44 -2.46
C THR A 185 0.85 1.67 -2.77
N VAL A 186 0.16 2.51 -1.98
CA VAL A 186 -1.30 2.62 -2.04
C VAL A 186 -1.76 3.55 -3.15
N LEU A 187 -1.23 4.77 -3.19
CA LEU A 187 -1.72 5.80 -4.12
C LEU A 187 -1.15 5.60 -5.51
N TYR A 188 0.14 5.30 -5.66
CA TYR A 188 0.70 5.00 -6.99
C TYR A 188 0.25 3.64 -7.49
N GLY A 189 0.06 2.64 -6.62
CA GLY A 189 -0.62 1.40 -6.99
C GLY A 189 -2.00 1.67 -7.59
N LYS A 190 -2.81 2.55 -6.96
CA LYS A 190 -4.11 2.94 -7.52
C LYS A 190 -3.98 3.72 -8.84
N ALA A 191 -3.01 4.63 -8.94
CA ALA A 191 -2.76 5.37 -10.16
C ALA A 191 -2.39 4.43 -11.32
N PHE A 192 -1.55 3.43 -11.08
CA PHE A 192 -1.17 2.44 -12.07
C PHE A 192 -2.37 1.61 -12.55
N ASP A 193 -3.22 1.14 -11.63
CA ASP A 193 -4.47 0.45 -11.96
C ASP A 193 -5.39 1.31 -12.84
N VAL A 194 -5.52 2.61 -12.56
CA VAL A 194 -6.28 3.55 -13.40
C VAL A 194 -5.63 3.74 -14.76
N LEU A 195 -4.31 3.97 -14.82
CA LEU A 195 -3.56 4.14 -16.07
C LEU A 195 -3.67 2.90 -16.96
N ARG A 196 -3.62 1.71 -16.39
CA ARG A 196 -3.80 0.44 -17.13
C ARG A 196 -5.17 0.37 -17.79
N ARG A 197 -6.24 0.77 -17.10
CA ARG A 197 -7.59 0.84 -17.69
C ARG A 197 -7.67 1.86 -18.81
N LEU A 198 -7.09 3.06 -18.63
CA LEU A 198 -7.03 4.07 -19.68
C LEU A 198 -6.25 3.59 -20.92
N ALA A 199 -5.16 2.85 -20.71
CA ALA A 199 -4.39 2.25 -21.80
C ALA A 199 -5.21 1.20 -22.56
N HIS A 200 -5.99 0.36 -21.86
CA HIS A 200 -6.90 -0.57 -22.52
C HIS A 200 -7.96 0.15 -23.37
N GLU A 201 -8.56 1.22 -22.86
CA GLU A 201 -9.53 2.02 -23.60
C GLU A 201 -8.91 2.64 -24.87
N SER A 202 -7.74 3.26 -24.73
CA SER A 202 -6.99 3.81 -25.87
C SER A 202 -6.63 2.76 -26.92
N GLU A 203 -6.12 1.61 -26.50
CA GLU A 203 -5.65 0.58 -27.43
C GLU A 203 -6.80 -0.16 -28.11
N SER A 204 -7.88 -0.44 -27.37
CA SER A 204 -9.09 -1.03 -27.96
C SER A 204 -9.75 -0.12 -28.98
N ALA A 205 -9.79 1.20 -28.74
CA ALA A 205 -10.25 2.17 -29.73
C ALA A 205 -9.39 2.13 -31.00
N ARG A 206 -8.07 2.01 -30.86
CA ARG A 206 -7.14 1.89 -32.00
C ARG A 206 -7.37 0.60 -32.81
N ILE A 207 -7.61 -0.52 -32.14
CA ILE A 207 -7.82 -1.82 -32.79
C ILE A 207 -9.19 -1.89 -33.48
N LEU A 208 -10.25 -1.41 -32.82
CA LEU A 208 -11.64 -1.54 -33.29
C LEU A 208 -12.09 -0.43 -34.24
N SER A 209 -11.29 0.63 -34.41
CA SER A 209 -11.54 1.69 -35.40
C SER A 209 -10.99 1.36 -36.80
N THR A 210 -10.39 0.17 -36.96
CA THR A 210 -9.98 -0.43 -38.24
C THR A 210 -10.99 -1.47 -38.68
#